data_AF-A0A957PBD0-F1
#
_entry.id   AF-A0A957PBD0-F1
#
_cell.length_a   1.000
_cell.length_b   1.000
_cell.length_c   1.000
_cell.angle_alpha   90.00
_cell.angle_beta   90.00
_cell.angle_gamma   90.00
#
_symmetry.space_group_name_H-M   'P 1'
#
loop_
_entity.id
_entity.type
_entity.pdbx_description
1 polymer ?
#
loop_
_entity_poly.entity_id
_entity_poly.type
_entity_poly.pdbx_seq_one_letter_code
_entity_poly.pdbx_strand_id
1 'polypeptide(L)'
;MALRFNKSRDVVGTLHRVLNNYFFPARPTTIDVENEVDQAMLQGRERILMSALRFGAPFSLLWLLIVGNNYMSSGRWVALLLYLLLTAMIAYASVAAKLTYNKRTFITLFVIYVLGTSDLIFFGMAEDWRLHYTLLLVFTTIFWGRRAGFMALLICLVSLVSIMWLVSAGTLVPTMSFMESPIPDTTAIFLFSMVFVLMSSIMLTVLAAVLEEVENAWQQERLAVRQLSSQAERLEDSLTREQLLANQLEHSLTQQEELNRLKSRIITTISHEFRTPLTVINSSAGLLMYHAARLSDLKRDEVYQRIRRSIFYLTDLLQDIVWVDTSNSSEIKMHPIHIAFNALCASLADKLHRETDHPA
;
A
#
# COMPACT_ATOMS: atom_id res chain seq x y z
N MET A 1 -30.29 23.96 41.41
CA MET A 1 -30.36 22.49 41.52
C MET A 1 -30.22 21.86 40.12
N ALA A 2 -29.08 22.03 39.44
CA ALA A 2 -28.90 21.55 38.06
C ALA A 2 -27.42 21.33 37.67
N LEU A 3 -26.55 20.93 38.61
CA LEU A 3 -25.11 20.75 38.34
C LEU A 3 -24.52 19.42 38.82
N ARG A 4 -25.34 18.43 39.19
CA ARG A 4 -24.86 17.11 39.66
C ARG A 4 -25.07 15.93 38.71
N PHE A 5 -25.70 16.11 37.55
CA PHE A 5 -26.00 15.00 36.63
C PHE A 5 -25.03 14.80 35.46
N ASN A 6 -24.03 15.66 35.25
CA ASN A 6 -23.15 15.55 34.08
C ASN A 6 -21.89 14.67 34.29
N LYS A 7 -21.53 14.36 35.55
CA LYS A 7 -20.29 13.62 35.85
C LYS A 7 -20.42 12.10 35.66
N SER A 8 -21.64 11.53 35.69
CA SER A 8 -21.84 10.09 35.51
C SER A 8 -21.80 9.64 34.05
N ARG A 9 -22.21 10.49 33.10
CA ARG A 9 -22.16 10.19 31.65
C ARG A 9 -20.72 10.11 31.13
N ASP A 10 -19.84 10.97 31.63
CA ASP A 10 -18.43 10.95 31.25
C ASP A 10 -17.70 9.72 31.79
N VAL A 11 -18.03 9.27 33.02
CA VAL A 11 -17.43 8.05 33.60
C VAL A 11 -17.88 6.81 32.83
N VAL A 12 -19.15 6.69 32.45
CA VAL A 12 -19.64 5.55 31.65
C VAL A 12 -19.01 5.55 30.26
N GLY A 13 -18.88 6.71 29.62
CA GLY A 13 -18.22 6.83 28.31
C GLY A 13 -16.73 6.53 28.37
N THR A 14 -16.06 6.89 29.47
CA THR A 14 -14.63 6.60 29.69
C THR A 14 -14.42 5.13 30.03
N LEU A 15 -15.26 4.54 30.88
CA LEU A 15 -15.22 3.11 31.21
C LEU A 15 -15.52 2.26 29.98
N HIS A 16 -16.50 2.65 29.16
CA HIS A 16 -16.81 1.97 27.90
C HIS A 16 -15.64 2.09 26.91
N ARG A 17 -15.00 3.26 26.77
CA ARG A 17 -13.80 3.42 25.93
C ARG A 17 -12.63 2.59 26.42
N VAL A 18 -12.40 2.55 27.73
CA VAL A 18 -11.34 1.75 28.36
C VAL A 18 -11.61 0.28 28.16
N LEU A 19 -12.83 -0.21 28.44
CA LEU A 19 -13.23 -1.60 28.21
C LEU A 19 -13.16 -1.97 26.73
N ASN A 20 -13.56 -1.07 25.82
CA ASN A 20 -13.51 -1.34 24.39
C ASN A 20 -12.07 -1.41 23.86
N ASN A 21 -11.19 -0.48 24.24
CA ASN A 21 -9.76 -0.57 23.93
C ASN A 21 -9.07 -1.74 24.64
N TYR A 22 -9.60 -2.16 25.79
CA TYR A 22 -9.17 -3.37 26.47
C TYR A 22 -9.51 -4.56 25.57
N PHE A 23 -10.79 -4.89 25.35
CA PHE A 23 -11.21 -6.06 24.59
C PHE A 23 -10.85 -6.02 23.09
N PHE A 24 -10.73 -4.85 22.48
CA PHE A 24 -10.51 -4.64 21.05
C PHE A 24 -9.50 -3.49 20.78
N PRO A 25 -8.18 -3.74 20.82
CA PRO A 25 -7.19 -2.70 20.54
C PRO A 25 -7.21 -2.27 19.06
N ALA A 26 -7.00 -0.97 18.81
CA ALA A 26 -7.02 -0.36 17.48
C ALA A 26 -5.88 -0.87 16.56
N ARG A 27 -6.15 -0.98 15.26
CA ARG A 27 -5.15 -1.34 14.25
C ARG A 27 -4.11 -0.22 14.08
N PRO A 28 -2.81 -0.54 13.94
CA PRO A 28 -1.78 0.46 13.66
C PRO A 28 -1.96 1.07 12.26
N THR A 29 -1.68 2.37 12.14
CA THR A 29 -1.91 3.20 10.95
C THR A 29 -0.67 3.46 10.10
N THR A 30 0.43 2.72 10.30
CA THR A 30 1.67 2.89 9.53
C THR A 30 2.09 1.56 8.93
N ILE A 31 2.05 1.51 7.60
CA ILE A 31 2.26 0.32 6.78
C ILE A 31 3.73 0.27 6.39
N ASP A 32 4.46 -0.71 6.93
CA ASP A 32 5.83 -1.04 6.55
C ASP A 32 5.85 -2.52 6.10
N VAL A 33 6.02 -2.72 4.79
CA VAL A 33 5.42 -3.83 4.03
C VAL A 33 6.13 -5.18 4.22
N GLU A 34 7.32 -5.22 4.82
CA GLU A 34 8.09 -6.46 4.99
C GLU A 34 8.06 -7.01 6.43
N ASN A 35 7.84 -6.16 7.44
CA ASN A 35 7.67 -6.54 8.85
C ASN A 35 6.21 -6.81 9.24
N GLU A 36 5.26 -6.62 8.33
CA GLU A 36 3.82 -6.54 8.62
C GLU A 36 3.17 -7.87 9.02
N VAL A 37 3.61 -9.00 8.44
CA VAL A 37 3.02 -10.32 8.75
C VAL A 37 3.45 -10.77 10.14
N ASP A 38 4.75 -10.71 10.42
CA ASP A 38 5.29 -11.01 11.75
C ASP A 38 4.70 -10.06 12.80
N GLN A 39 4.55 -8.78 12.50
CA GLN A 39 3.91 -7.82 13.41
C GLN A 39 2.42 -8.08 13.60
N ALA A 40 1.66 -8.39 12.54
CA ALA A 40 0.24 -8.72 12.64
C ALA A 40 0.01 -10.01 13.43
N MET A 41 0.87 -11.01 13.22
CA MET A 41 0.90 -12.27 13.98
C MET A 41 1.23 -12.03 15.45
N LEU A 42 2.27 -11.24 15.74
CA LEU A 42 2.65 -10.87 17.11
C LEU A 42 1.51 -10.12 17.81
N GLN A 43 0.86 -9.16 17.14
CA GLN A 43 -0.32 -8.46 17.67
C GLN A 43 -1.53 -9.38 17.85
N GLY A 44 -1.70 -10.36 16.97
CA GLY A 44 -2.72 -11.40 17.11
C GLY A 44 -2.48 -12.25 18.36
N ARG A 45 -1.26 -12.76 18.53
CA ARG A 45 -0.85 -13.54 19.71
C ARG A 45 -0.93 -12.74 21.00
N GLU A 46 -0.56 -11.46 20.98
CA GLU A 46 -0.67 -10.57 22.13
C GLU A 46 -2.14 -10.33 22.51
N ARG A 47 -3.04 -10.13 21.53
CA ARG A 47 -4.48 -10.04 21.79
C ARG A 47 -5.03 -11.32 22.42
N ILE A 48 -4.67 -12.48 21.88
CA ILE A 48 -5.09 -13.78 22.44
C ILE A 48 -4.59 -13.92 23.88
N LEU A 49 -3.30 -13.64 24.13
CA LEU A 49 -2.71 -13.68 25.47
C LEU A 49 -3.42 -12.74 26.45
N MET A 50 -3.67 -11.50 26.03
CA MET A 50 -4.33 -10.52 26.88
C MET A 50 -5.77 -10.92 27.18
N SER A 51 -6.53 -11.37 26.18
CA SER A 51 -7.88 -11.91 26.40
C SER A 51 -7.85 -13.08 27.38
N ALA A 52 -6.94 -14.05 27.19
CA ALA A 52 -6.79 -15.18 28.10
C ALA A 52 -6.46 -14.75 29.54
N LEU A 53 -5.50 -13.82 29.72
CA LEU A 53 -5.15 -13.28 31.04
C LEU A 53 -6.28 -12.50 31.71
N ARG A 54 -7.13 -11.85 30.92
CA ARG A 54 -8.25 -11.03 31.41
C ARG A 54 -9.43 -11.85 31.89
N PHE A 55 -9.67 -13.00 31.29
CA PHE A 55 -10.63 -13.97 31.77
C PHE A 55 -10.03 -14.85 32.88
N GLY A 56 -8.75 -15.23 32.73
CA GLY A 56 -8.04 -16.08 33.68
C GLY A 56 -7.83 -15.43 35.04
N ALA A 57 -7.44 -14.15 35.11
CA ALA A 57 -7.20 -13.46 36.38
C ALA A 57 -8.44 -13.45 37.32
N PRO A 58 -9.63 -12.97 36.91
CA PRO A 58 -10.80 -12.99 37.78
C PRO A 58 -11.28 -14.41 38.08
N PHE A 59 -11.14 -15.34 37.13
CA PHE A 59 -11.52 -16.75 37.36
C PHE A 59 -10.60 -17.42 38.39
N SER A 60 -9.29 -17.18 38.32
CA SER A 60 -8.32 -17.68 39.30
C SER A 60 -8.55 -17.09 40.69
N LEU A 61 -8.93 -15.80 40.78
CA LEU A 61 -9.30 -15.17 42.04
C LEU A 61 -10.60 -15.77 42.62
N LEU A 62 -11.61 -15.99 41.78
CA LEU A 62 -12.86 -16.64 42.18
C LEU A 62 -12.59 -18.07 42.71
N TRP A 63 -11.78 -18.85 42.00
CA TRP A 63 -11.39 -20.18 42.42
C TRP A 63 -10.66 -20.16 43.77
N LEU A 64 -9.71 -19.24 43.95
CA LEU A 64 -9.02 -19.06 45.23
C LEU A 64 -9.98 -18.73 46.38
N LEU A 65 -11.03 -17.93 46.14
CA LEU A 65 -12.04 -17.63 47.16
C LEU A 65 -12.88 -18.86 47.52
N ILE A 66 -13.24 -19.69 46.54
CA ILE A 66 -14.03 -20.91 46.75
C ILE A 66 -13.23 -21.94 47.54
N VAL A 67 -11.99 -22.22 47.12
CA VAL A 67 -11.18 -23.28 47.72
C VAL A 67 -10.40 -22.81 48.95
N GLY A 68 -10.14 -21.50 49.06
CA GLY A 68 -9.33 -20.90 50.12
C GLY A 68 -9.82 -21.23 51.53
N ASN A 69 -11.14 -21.24 51.76
CA ASN A 69 -11.71 -21.61 53.05
C ASN A 69 -11.37 -23.06 53.45
N ASN A 70 -11.40 -23.99 52.48
CA ASN A 70 -11.07 -25.40 52.72
C ASN A 70 -9.58 -25.60 53.03
N TYR A 71 -8.69 -24.81 52.41
CA TYR A 71 -7.26 -24.85 52.72
C TYR A 71 -6.93 -24.27 54.10
N MET A 72 -7.61 -23.18 54.50
CA MET A 72 -7.45 -22.61 55.84
C MET A 72 -7.93 -23.56 56.93
N SER A 73 -9.10 -24.18 56.76
CA SER A 73 -9.66 -25.13 57.74
C SER A 73 -8.82 -26.41 57.84
N SER A 74 -8.16 -26.81 56.75
CA SER A 74 -7.25 -27.97 56.72
C SER A 74 -5.84 -27.67 57.27
N GLY A 75 -5.57 -26.45 57.73
CA GLY A 75 -4.26 -26.05 58.28
C GLY A 75 -3.13 -25.96 57.25
N ARG A 76 -3.44 -25.93 55.95
CA ARG A 76 -2.47 -25.99 54.83
C ARG A 76 -2.11 -24.62 54.28
N TRP A 77 -1.54 -23.79 55.15
CA TRP A 77 -1.18 -22.41 54.82
C TRP A 77 -0.15 -22.30 53.69
N VAL A 78 0.74 -23.29 53.55
CA VAL A 78 1.77 -23.29 52.50
C VAL A 78 1.16 -23.39 51.09
N ALA A 79 0.21 -24.30 50.88
CA ALA A 79 -0.48 -24.43 49.59
C ALA A 79 -1.29 -23.17 49.27
N LEU A 80 -1.99 -22.63 50.26
CA LEU A 80 -2.76 -21.39 50.10
C LEU A 80 -1.86 -20.21 49.70
N LEU A 81 -0.70 -20.04 50.35
CA LEU A 81 0.28 -19.00 50.00
C LEU A 81 0.82 -19.17 48.58
N LEU A 82 1.08 -20.42 48.15
CA LEU A 82 1.50 -20.72 46.79
C LEU A 82 0.44 -20.29 45.77
N TYR A 83 -0.82 -20.74 45.91
CA TYR A 83 -1.90 -20.38 44.98
C TYR A 83 -2.20 -18.86 45.00
N LEU A 84 -2.06 -18.19 46.15
CA LEU A 84 -2.21 -16.74 46.25
C LEU A 84 -1.09 -16.01 45.47
N LEU A 85 0.16 -16.46 45.58
CA LEU A 85 1.28 -15.92 44.81
C LEU A 85 1.06 -16.11 43.31
N LEU A 86 0.70 -17.32 42.88
CA LEU A 86 0.46 -17.64 41.47
C LEU A 86 -0.69 -16.81 40.87
N THR A 87 -1.78 -16.64 41.63
CA THR A 87 -2.92 -15.78 41.25
C THR A 87 -2.49 -14.31 41.14
N ALA A 88 -1.69 -13.81 42.10
CA ALA A 88 -1.14 -12.46 42.04
C ALA A 88 -0.21 -12.26 40.83
N MET A 89 0.54 -13.30 40.45
CA MET A 89 1.46 -13.28 39.31
C MET A 89 0.71 -13.23 37.97
N ILE A 90 -0.41 -13.97 37.83
CA ILE A 90 -1.33 -13.86 36.67
C ILE A 90 -1.97 -12.46 36.62
N ALA A 91 -2.45 -11.95 37.76
CA ALA A 91 -3.06 -10.62 37.82
C ALA A 91 -2.05 -9.51 37.45
N TYR A 92 -0.81 -9.64 37.91
CA TYR A 92 0.29 -8.75 37.53
C TYR A 92 0.58 -8.83 36.04
N ALA A 93 0.70 -10.02 35.46
CA ALA A 93 0.91 -10.20 34.02
C ALA A 93 -0.23 -9.64 33.16
N SER A 94 -1.47 -9.65 33.69
CA SER A 94 -2.66 -9.11 33.04
C SER A 94 -2.63 -7.57 32.99
N VAL A 95 -2.31 -6.91 34.10
CA VAL A 95 -2.45 -5.45 34.26
C VAL A 95 -1.18 -4.67 33.95
N ALA A 96 0.01 -5.24 34.15
CA ALA A 96 1.26 -4.49 34.10
C ALA A 96 1.62 -4.02 32.67
N ALA A 97 1.32 -2.75 32.37
CA ALA A 97 1.51 -2.14 31.06
C ALA A 97 2.96 -2.16 30.54
N LYS A 98 3.96 -2.26 31.42
CA LYS A 98 5.40 -2.23 31.05
C LYS A 98 5.99 -3.59 30.67
N LEU A 99 5.26 -4.69 30.80
CA LEU A 99 5.77 -6.01 30.45
C LEU A 99 5.74 -6.24 28.93
N THR A 100 6.90 -6.56 28.35
CA THR A 100 7.04 -7.04 26.96
C THR A 100 6.33 -8.39 26.77
N TYR A 101 5.83 -8.67 25.56
CA TYR A 101 5.15 -9.92 25.20
C TYR A 101 5.88 -11.19 25.69
N ASN A 102 7.19 -11.30 25.47
CA ASN A 102 7.99 -12.46 25.89
C ASN A 102 7.99 -12.67 27.41
N LYS A 103 8.00 -11.60 28.19
CA LYS A 103 7.95 -11.69 29.67
C LYS A 103 6.56 -12.08 30.14
N ARG A 104 5.50 -11.54 29.52
CA ARG A 104 4.12 -11.90 29.85
C ARG A 104 3.85 -13.38 29.56
N THR A 105 4.20 -13.84 28.35
CA THR A 105 4.04 -15.25 27.97
C THR A 105 4.83 -16.17 28.89
N PHE A 106 6.09 -15.85 29.20
CA PHE A 106 6.88 -16.63 30.15
C PHE A 106 6.21 -16.72 31.53
N ILE A 107 5.77 -15.60 32.09
CA ILE A 107 5.07 -15.56 33.39
C ILE A 107 3.81 -16.43 33.35
N THR A 108 2.99 -16.28 32.32
CA THR A 108 1.74 -17.05 32.16
C THR A 108 2.03 -18.55 32.06
N LEU A 109 2.95 -18.97 31.20
CA LEU A 109 3.31 -20.37 31.02
C LEU A 109 3.93 -20.97 32.30
N PHE A 110 4.77 -20.19 32.98
CA PHE A 110 5.36 -20.59 34.25
C PHE A 110 4.29 -20.84 35.31
N VAL A 111 3.32 -19.93 35.45
CA VAL A 111 2.23 -20.11 36.42
C VAL A 111 1.40 -21.35 36.07
N ILE A 112 1.02 -21.55 34.81
CA ILE A 112 0.23 -22.72 34.38
C ILE A 112 1.00 -24.02 34.69
N TYR A 113 2.31 -24.05 34.41
CA TYR A 113 3.15 -25.21 34.72
C TYR A 113 3.20 -25.49 36.23
N VAL A 114 3.48 -24.45 37.05
CA VAL A 114 3.56 -24.61 38.50
C VAL A 114 2.22 -25.07 39.06
N LEU A 115 1.09 -24.53 38.60
CA LEU A 115 -0.25 -24.99 38.99
C LEU A 115 -0.46 -26.46 38.66
N GLY A 116 -0.13 -26.90 37.44
CA GLY A 116 -0.25 -28.31 37.07
C GLY A 116 0.63 -29.25 37.91
N THR A 117 1.87 -28.83 38.19
CA THR A 117 2.78 -29.62 39.05
C THR A 117 2.32 -29.63 40.51
N SER A 118 1.83 -28.51 41.04
CA SER A 118 1.31 -28.45 42.41
C SER A 118 0.08 -29.32 42.54
N ASP A 119 -0.81 -29.30 41.55
CA ASP A 119 -2.01 -30.13 41.55
C ASP A 119 -1.62 -31.62 41.59
N LEU A 120 -0.67 -32.01 40.75
CA LEU A 120 -0.16 -33.38 40.71
C LEU A 120 0.51 -33.82 42.03
N ILE A 121 1.21 -32.92 42.71
CA ILE A 121 1.90 -33.21 43.99
C ILE A 121 0.88 -33.30 45.15
N PHE A 122 -0.02 -32.33 45.27
CA PHE A 122 -0.92 -32.22 46.42
C PHE A 122 -2.12 -33.14 46.31
N PHE A 123 -2.67 -33.31 45.10
CA PHE A 123 -3.91 -34.04 44.84
C PHE A 123 -3.70 -35.37 44.10
N GLY A 124 -2.49 -35.62 43.59
CA GLY A 124 -2.15 -36.87 42.92
C GLY A 124 -2.87 -37.04 41.58
N MET A 125 -3.13 -38.30 41.22
CA MET A 125 -3.65 -38.68 39.90
C MET A 125 -5.16 -38.53 39.75
N ALA A 126 -5.88 -38.34 40.86
CA ALA A 126 -7.34 -38.29 40.89
C ALA A 126 -7.91 -36.97 40.34
N GLU A 127 -7.08 -35.93 40.20
CA GLU A 127 -7.52 -34.57 39.87
C GLU A 127 -7.09 -34.06 38.49
N ASP A 128 -7.43 -32.78 38.24
CA ASP A 128 -7.42 -32.05 36.98
C ASP A 128 -6.04 -31.56 36.50
N TRP A 129 -4.92 -32.06 37.04
CA TRP A 129 -3.56 -31.67 36.61
C TRP A 129 -3.36 -31.78 35.08
N ARG A 130 -4.08 -32.70 34.45
CA ARG A 130 -4.15 -32.90 32.99
C ARG A 130 -4.65 -31.66 32.25
N LEU A 131 -5.61 -30.93 32.81
CA LEU A 131 -6.14 -29.70 32.22
C LEU A 131 -5.07 -28.61 32.19
N HIS A 132 -4.33 -28.43 33.28
CA HIS A 132 -3.24 -27.46 33.36
C HIS A 132 -2.11 -27.79 32.39
N TYR A 133 -1.68 -29.05 32.32
CA TYR A 133 -0.64 -29.44 31.35
C TYR A 133 -1.14 -29.36 29.90
N THR A 134 -2.40 -29.70 29.61
CA THR A 134 -2.96 -29.52 28.26
C THR A 134 -3.01 -28.04 27.89
N LEU A 135 -3.43 -27.18 28.83
CA LEU A 135 -3.45 -25.73 28.64
C LEU A 135 -2.04 -25.18 28.39
N LEU A 136 -1.04 -25.66 29.13
CA LEU A 136 0.37 -25.31 28.93
C LEU A 136 0.82 -25.64 27.50
N LEU A 137 0.48 -26.83 27.00
CA LEU A 137 0.86 -27.26 25.64
C LEU A 137 0.20 -26.39 24.57
N VAL A 138 -1.10 -26.13 24.70
CA VAL A 138 -1.84 -25.28 23.78
C VAL A 138 -1.23 -23.87 23.75
N PHE A 139 -1.04 -23.25 24.93
CA PHE A 139 -0.54 -21.89 25.03
C PHE A 139 0.91 -21.77 24.57
N THR A 140 1.77 -22.74 24.91
CA THR A 140 3.16 -22.74 24.45
C THR A 140 3.24 -22.85 22.92
N THR A 141 2.39 -23.68 22.32
CA THR A 141 2.35 -23.87 20.86
C THR A 141 1.85 -22.63 20.13
N ILE A 142 0.82 -21.97 20.66
CA ILE A 142 0.28 -20.73 20.08
C ILE A 142 1.31 -19.59 20.18
N PHE A 143 2.03 -19.47 21.30
CA PHE A 143 2.89 -18.32 21.55
C PHE A 143 4.31 -18.48 21.01
N TRP A 144 4.92 -19.65 21.23
CA TRP A 144 6.32 -19.93 20.86
C TRP A 144 6.45 -20.96 19.74
N GLY A 145 5.34 -21.42 19.17
CA GLY A 145 5.30 -22.28 17.99
C GLY A 145 5.49 -23.77 18.28
N ARG A 146 5.47 -24.56 17.20
CA ARG A 146 5.48 -26.04 17.24
C ARG A 146 6.65 -26.62 18.04
N ARG A 147 7.87 -26.11 17.84
CA ARG A 147 9.08 -26.62 18.52
C ARG A 147 8.99 -26.45 20.03
N ALA A 148 8.51 -25.29 20.49
CA ALA A 148 8.33 -25.02 21.92
C ALA A 148 7.23 -25.90 22.52
N GLY A 149 6.14 -26.16 21.77
CA GLY A 149 5.09 -27.10 22.19
C GLY A 149 5.61 -28.52 22.44
N PHE A 150 6.45 -29.05 21.55
CA PHE A 150 7.10 -30.36 21.76
C PHE A 150 8.06 -30.36 22.96
N MET A 151 8.82 -29.28 23.16
CA MET A 151 9.67 -29.15 24.34
C MET A 151 8.85 -29.11 25.63
N ALA A 152 7.72 -28.40 25.65
CA ALA A 152 6.80 -28.39 26.77
C ALA A 152 6.20 -29.78 27.04
N LEU A 153 5.87 -30.56 26.01
CA LEU A 153 5.42 -31.95 26.15
C LEU A 153 6.48 -32.79 26.86
N LEU A 154 7.74 -32.66 26.45
CA LEU A 154 8.86 -33.37 27.06
C LEU A 154 9.05 -32.96 28.54
N ILE A 155 8.95 -31.66 28.85
CA ILE A 155 9.02 -31.16 30.23
C ILE A 155 7.88 -31.72 31.08
N CYS A 156 6.63 -31.72 30.57
CA CYS A 156 5.48 -32.31 31.26
C CYS A 156 5.66 -33.81 31.50
N LEU A 157 6.16 -34.55 30.50
CA LEU A 157 6.45 -35.98 30.59
C LEU A 157 7.49 -36.28 31.66
N VAL A 158 8.61 -35.55 31.65
CA VAL A 158 9.67 -35.71 32.65
C VAL A 158 9.14 -35.38 34.05
N SER A 159 8.35 -34.32 34.19
CA SER A 159 7.74 -33.92 35.47
C SER A 159 6.79 -35.00 35.98
N LEU A 160 5.95 -35.56 35.09
CA LEU A 160 5.02 -36.64 35.41
C LEU A 160 5.77 -37.89 35.87
N VAL A 161 6.76 -38.35 35.11
CA VAL A 161 7.54 -39.55 35.45
C VAL A 161 8.30 -39.34 36.76
N SER A 162 8.87 -38.16 36.98
CA SER A 162 9.63 -37.85 38.20
C SER A 162 8.73 -37.84 39.43
N ILE A 163 7.58 -37.17 39.37
CA ILE A 163 6.62 -37.13 40.49
C ILE A 163 6.04 -38.53 40.73
N MET A 164 5.75 -39.28 39.68
CA MET A 164 5.23 -40.64 39.77
C MET A 164 6.24 -41.59 40.44
N TRP A 165 7.53 -41.45 40.12
CA TRP A 165 8.58 -42.21 40.78
C TRP A 165 8.69 -41.86 42.27
N LEU A 166 8.63 -40.57 42.62
CA LEU A 166 8.66 -40.11 44.02
C LEU A 166 7.45 -40.60 44.83
N VAL A 167 6.26 -40.62 44.23
CA VAL A 167 5.04 -41.17 44.84
C VAL A 167 5.17 -42.68 45.02
N SER A 168 5.66 -43.40 44.01
CA SER A 168 5.88 -44.85 44.09
C SER A 168 6.95 -45.25 45.11
N ALA A 169 7.96 -44.40 45.33
CA ALA A 169 8.98 -44.60 46.36
C ALA A 169 8.48 -44.31 47.78
N GLY A 170 7.22 -43.88 47.94
CA GLY A 170 6.61 -43.54 49.23
C GLY A 170 7.10 -42.22 49.82
N THR A 171 7.92 -41.45 49.08
CA THR A 171 8.48 -40.17 49.54
C THR A 171 7.47 -39.02 49.47
N LEU A 172 6.56 -39.07 48.49
CA LEU A 172 5.45 -38.14 48.34
C LEU A 172 4.15 -38.90 48.52
N VAL A 173 3.36 -38.52 49.53
CA VAL A 173 2.01 -39.05 49.74
C VAL A 173 1.03 -37.95 49.32
N PRO A 174 0.23 -38.14 48.24
CA PRO A 174 -0.82 -37.20 47.87
C PRO A 174 -1.78 -37.02 49.03
N THR A 175 -2.15 -35.77 49.29
CA THR A 175 -2.71 -35.41 50.59
C THR A 175 -4.16 -34.92 50.55
N MET A 176 -4.72 -34.73 49.37
CA MET A 176 -6.08 -34.29 49.14
C MET A 176 -6.70 -35.16 48.05
N SER A 177 -7.91 -35.66 48.30
CA SER A 177 -8.74 -36.21 47.24
C SER A 177 -10.16 -35.71 47.51
N PHE A 178 -10.64 -34.71 46.77
CA PHE A 178 -12.02 -34.23 46.91
C PHE A 178 -13.06 -35.32 46.58
N MET A 179 -12.64 -36.37 45.86
CA MET A 179 -13.34 -37.63 45.73
C MET A 179 -12.54 -38.70 46.47
N GLU A 180 -13.17 -39.51 47.31
CA GLU A 180 -12.60 -40.78 47.79
C GLU A 180 -12.44 -41.75 46.61
N SER A 181 -11.49 -41.47 45.72
CA SER A 181 -11.07 -42.41 44.70
C SER A 181 -9.90 -43.19 45.28
N PRO A 182 -9.92 -44.53 45.26
CA PRO A 182 -8.77 -45.34 45.64
C PRO A 182 -7.53 -44.83 44.92
N ILE A 183 -6.37 -44.82 45.59
CA ILE A 183 -5.09 -44.58 44.92
C ILE A 183 -5.06 -45.49 43.70
N PRO A 184 -5.03 -44.93 42.47
CA PRO A 184 -5.17 -45.73 41.27
C PRO A 184 -4.06 -46.76 41.25
N ASP A 185 -4.43 -48.02 41.00
CA ASP A 185 -3.45 -49.09 40.84
C ASP A 185 -2.44 -48.73 39.72
N THR A 186 -1.27 -49.35 39.78
CA THR A 186 -0.16 -49.19 38.81
C THR A 186 -0.64 -49.26 37.36
N THR A 187 -1.61 -50.14 37.09
CA THR A 187 -2.28 -50.28 35.79
C THR A 187 -3.07 -49.04 35.37
N ALA A 188 -3.85 -48.46 36.27
CA ALA A 188 -4.64 -47.25 36.02
C ALA A 188 -3.74 -46.01 35.82
N ILE A 189 -2.65 -45.90 36.58
CA ILE A 189 -1.68 -44.82 36.43
C ILE A 189 -1.04 -44.85 35.03
N PHE A 190 -0.60 -46.05 34.60
CA PHE A 190 -0.03 -46.22 33.26
C PHE A 190 -1.05 -45.89 32.18
N LEU A 191 -2.29 -46.37 32.32
CA LEU A 191 -3.36 -46.11 31.37
C LEU A 191 -3.67 -44.61 31.24
N PHE A 192 -3.85 -43.89 32.35
CA PHE A 192 -4.14 -42.45 32.32
C PHE A 192 -2.98 -41.64 31.75
N SER A 193 -1.74 -42.01 32.07
CA SER A 193 -0.55 -41.36 31.52
C SER A 193 -0.44 -41.60 30.00
N MET A 194 -0.67 -42.83 29.55
CA MET A 194 -0.67 -43.17 28.13
C MET A 194 -1.75 -42.41 27.36
N VAL A 195 -2.98 -42.37 27.87
CA VAL A 195 -4.09 -41.62 27.26
C VAL A 195 -3.77 -40.12 27.21
N PHE A 196 -3.23 -39.55 28.29
CA PHE A 196 -2.82 -38.15 28.33
C PHE A 196 -1.76 -37.83 27.26
N VAL A 197 -0.72 -38.68 27.13
CA VAL A 197 0.34 -38.48 26.13
C VAL A 197 -0.21 -38.60 24.71
N LEU A 198 -1.05 -39.60 24.45
CA LEU A 198 -1.65 -39.81 23.14
C LEU A 198 -2.56 -38.64 22.76
N MET A 199 -3.46 -38.22 23.65
CA MET A 199 -4.35 -37.07 23.43
C MET A 199 -3.57 -35.77 23.27
N SER A 200 -2.56 -35.53 24.11
CA SER A 200 -1.71 -34.34 24.03
C SER A 200 -0.88 -34.32 22.75
N SER A 201 -0.38 -35.47 22.30
CA SER A 201 0.37 -35.58 21.04
C SER A 201 -0.53 -35.28 19.84
N ILE A 202 -1.73 -35.88 19.78
CA ILE A 202 -2.69 -35.61 18.71
C ILE A 202 -3.09 -34.13 18.73
N MET A 203 -3.48 -33.61 19.89
CA MET A 203 -3.86 -32.20 20.07
C MET A 203 -2.74 -31.26 19.61
N LEU A 204 -1.49 -31.54 20.00
CA LEU A 204 -0.32 -30.73 19.62
C LEU A 204 -0.08 -30.75 18.10
N THR A 205 -0.14 -31.93 17.48
CA THR A 205 0.07 -32.06 16.03
C THR A 205 -1.03 -31.36 15.23
N VAL A 206 -2.30 -31.54 15.62
CA VAL A 206 -3.45 -30.89 14.97
C VAL A 206 -3.38 -29.38 15.17
N LEU A 207 -3.15 -28.90 16.39
CA LEU A 207 -3.03 -27.47 16.68
C LEU A 207 -1.88 -26.84 15.89
N ALA A 208 -0.73 -27.49 15.85
CA ALA A 208 0.42 -26.98 15.10
C ALA A 208 0.16 -26.96 13.58
N ALA A 209 -0.49 -28.00 13.04
CA ALA A 209 -0.87 -28.05 11.63
C ALA A 209 -1.87 -26.95 11.26
N VAL A 210 -2.89 -26.72 12.10
CA VAL A 210 -3.87 -25.64 11.88
C VAL A 210 -3.18 -24.28 11.92
N LEU A 211 -2.29 -24.04 12.88
CA LEU A 211 -1.56 -22.77 12.95
C LEU A 211 -0.65 -22.54 11.73
N GLU A 212 0.04 -23.59 11.26
CA GLU A 212 0.88 -23.54 10.05
C GLU A 212 0.04 -23.32 8.79
N GLU A 213 -1.10 -23.98 8.66
CA GLU A 213 -2.01 -23.83 7.52
C GLU A 213 -2.65 -22.44 7.47
N VAL A 214 -3.06 -21.90 8.62
CA VAL A 214 -3.61 -20.54 8.72
C VAL A 214 -2.57 -19.49 8.34
N GLU A 215 -1.33 -19.65 8.79
CA GLU A 215 -0.21 -18.80 8.38
C GLU A 215 0.00 -18.86 6.86
N ASN A 216 0.08 -20.07 6.29
CA ASN A 216 0.28 -20.28 4.86
C ASN A 216 -0.86 -19.67 4.03
N ALA A 217 -2.11 -19.88 4.44
CA ALA A 217 -3.29 -19.33 3.77
C ALA A 217 -3.27 -17.80 3.76
N TRP A 218 -2.92 -17.17 4.89
CA TRP A 218 -2.80 -15.71 4.96
C TRP A 218 -1.67 -15.18 4.09
N GLN A 219 -0.53 -15.87 4.03
CA GLN A 219 0.57 -15.48 3.15
C GLN A 219 0.17 -15.56 1.67
N GLN A 220 -0.52 -16.63 1.27
CA GLN A 220 -1.02 -16.78 -0.10
C GLN A 220 -2.00 -15.67 -0.49
N GLU A 221 -2.98 -15.38 0.37
CA GLU A 221 -3.94 -14.30 0.14
C GLU A 221 -3.24 -12.94 0.00
N ARG A 222 -2.25 -12.65 0.85
CA ARG A 222 -1.48 -11.40 0.79
C ARG A 222 -0.68 -11.27 -0.50
N LEU A 223 -0.05 -12.35 -0.96
CA LEU A 223 0.70 -12.36 -2.22
C LEU A 223 -0.22 -12.12 -3.42
N ALA A 224 -1.40 -12.74 -3.43
CA ALA A 224 -2.40 -12.51 -4.47
C ALA A 224 -2.86 -11.04 -4.49
N VAL A 225 -3.13 -10.44 -3.33
CA VAL A 225 -3.49 -9.02 -3.23
C VAL A 225 -2.38 -8.11 -3.75
N ARG A 226 -1.10 -8.39 -3.42
CA ARG A 226 0.05 -7.64 -3.95
C ARG A 226 0.19 -7.73 -5.46
N GLN A 227 -0.06 -8.90 -6.03
CA GLN A 227 -0.03 -9.08 -7.47
C GLN A 227 -1.13 -8.27 -8.14
N LEU A 228 -2.36 -8.34 -7.63
CA LEU A 228 -3.49 -7.56 -8.13
C LEU A 228 -3.24 -6.04 -8.03
N SER A 229 -2.71 -5.56 -6.91
CA SER A 229 -2.39 -4.14 -6.76
C SER A 229 -1.33 -3.69 -7.76
N SER A 230 -0.29 -4.50 -7.98
CA SER A 230 0.76 -4.17 -8.97
C SER A 230 0.24 -4.18 -10.41
N GLN A 231 -0.72 -5.05 -10.72
CA GLN A 231 -1.36 -5.08 -12.05
C GLN A 231 -2.25 -3.85 -12.25
N ALA A 232 -3.01 -3.46 -11.23
CA ALA A 232 -3.84 -2.26 -11.27
C ALA A 232 -3.01 -1.00 -11.52
N GLU A 233 -1.89 -0.85 -10.82
CA GLU A 233 -0.96 0.28 -11.00
C GLU A 233 -0.37 0.33 -12.42
N ARG A 234 0.05 -0.83 -12.96
CA ARG A 234 0.56 -0.91 -14.34
C ARG A 234 -0.50 -0.55 -15.39
N LEU A 235 -1.75 -0.98 -15.16
CA LEU A 235 -2.86 -0.63 -16.04
C LEU A 235 -3.14 0.87 -15.98
N GLU A 236 -3.12 1.48 -14.81
CA GLU A 236 -3.29 2.92 -14.64
C GLU A 236 -2.18 3.72 -15.35
N ASP A 237 -0.91 3.33 -15.19
CA ASP A 237 0.21 3.94 -15.91
C ASP A 237 0.09 3.76 -17.44
N SER A 238 -0.35 2.58 -17.91
CA SER A 238 -0.59 2.38 -19.35
C SER A 238 -1.70 3.28 -19.90
N LEU A 239 -2.80 3.43 -19.15
CA LEU A 239 -3.94 4.26 -19.55
C LEU A 239 -3.55 5.75 -19.60
N THR A 240 -2.80 6.22 -18.61
CA THR A 240 -2.33 7.61 -18.58
C THR A 240 -1.37 7.91 -19.73
N ARG A 241 -0.49 6.98 -20.08
CA ARG A 241 0.39 7.10 -21.27
C ARG A 241 -0.41 7.12 -22.56
N GLU A 242 -1.40 6.25 -22.71
CA GLU A 242 -2.27 6.25 -23.90
C GLU A 242 -3.04 7.58 -24.04
N GLN A 243 -3.57 8.11 -22.95
CA GLN A 243 -4.24 9.42 -22.94
C GLN A 243 -3.29 10.56 -23.34
N LEU A 244 -2.05 10.54 -22.83
CA LEU A 244 -1.05 11.56 -23.18
C LEU A 244 -0.67 11.49 -24.67
N LEU A 245 -0.47 10.28 -25.20
CA LEU A 245 -0.19 10.08 -26.63
C LEU A 245 -1.38 10.49 -27.50
N ALA A 246 -2.61 10.17 -27.10
CA ALA A 246 -3.81 10.58 -27.81
C ALA A 246 -3.93 12.11 -27.89
N ASN A 247 -3.69 12.81 -26.77
CA ASN A 247 -3.70 14.28 -26.73
C ASN A 247 -2.58 14.89 -27.62
N GLN A 248 -1.39 14.30 -27.63
CA GLN A 248 -0.29 14.74 -28.49
C GLN A 248 -0.60 14.53 -29.98
N LEU A 249 -1.25 13.40 -30.32
CA LEU A 249 -1.67 13.10 -31.68
C LEU A 249 -2.74 14.08 -32.13
N GLU A 250 -3.75 14.35 -31.29
CA GLU A 250 -4.80 15.33 -31.57
C GLU A 250 -4.20 16.72 -31.82
N HIS A 251 -3.29 17.17 -30.96
CA HIS A 251 -2.59 18.45 -31.15
C HIS A 251 -1.76 18.50 -32.43
N SER A 252 -1.11 17.41 -32.81
CA SER A 252 -0.33 17.33 -34.05
C SER A 252 -1.24 17.38 -35.28
N LEU A 253 -2.40 16.70 -35.21
CA LEU A 253 -3.41 16.75 -36.27
C LEU A 253 -3.98 18.15 -36.44
N THR A 254 -4.34 18.83 -35.35
CA THR A 254 -4.87 20.21 -35.43
C THR A 254 -3.84 21.17 -36.04
N GLN A 255 -2.57 21.07 -35.64
CA GLN A 255 -1.49 21.85 -36.26
C GLN A 255 -1.33 21.56 -37.75
N GLN A 256 -1.39 20.28 -38.16
CA GLN A 256 -1.30 19.90 -39.56
C GLN A 256 -2.49 20.45 -40.36
N GLU A 257 -3.70 20.40 -39.81
CA GLU A 257 -4.90 20.98 -40.44
C GLU A 257 -4.80 22.50 -40.59
N GLU A 258 -4.31 23.20 -39.57
CA GLU A 258 -4.09 24.66 -39.63
C GLU A 258 -3.06 25.03 -40.71
N LEU A 259 -1.93 24.32 -40.78
CA LEU A 259 -0.93 24.51 -41.83
C LEU A 259 -1.51 24.25 -43.22
N ASN A 260 -2.31 23.20 -43.36
CA ASN A 260 -2.94 22.87 -44.65
C ASN A 260 -3.97 23.93 -45.07
N ARG A 261 -4.76 24.45 -44.12
CA ARG A 261 -5.67 25.58 -44.35
C ARG A 261 -4.91 26.84 -44.77
N LEU A 262 -3.80 27.16 -44.09
CA LEU A 262 -2.96 28.30 -44.44
C LEU A 262 -2.37 28.14 -45.85
N LYS A 263 -1.81 26.98 -46.17
CA LYS A 263 -1.28 26.66 -47.50
C LYS A 263 -2.34 26.82 -48.59
N SER A 264 -3.54 26.28 -48.37
CA SER A 264 -4.66 26.39 -49.31
C SER A 264 -5.08 27.84 -49.52
N ARG A 265 -5.12 28.64 -48.45
CA ARG A 265 -5.44 30.07 -48.50
C ARG A 265 -4.39 30.84 -49.30
N ILE A 266 -3.11 30.60 -49.06
CA ILE A 266 -2.00 31.22 -49.79
C ILE A 266 -2.09 30.91 -51.30
N ILE A 267 -2.25 29.64 -51.68
CA ILE A 267 -2.37 29.24 -53.09
C ILE A 267 -3.56 29.93 -53.77
N THR A 268 -4.70 30.01 -53.07
CA THR A 268 -5.91 30.68 -53.57
C THR A 268 -5.65 32.17 -53.80
N THR A 269 -5.06 32.86 -52.81
CA THR A 269 -4.72 34.29 -52.92
C THR A 269 -3.74 34.55 -54.07
N ILE A 270 -2.64 33.79 -54.16
CA ILE A 270 -1.66 33.92 -55.24
C ILE A 270 -2.31 33.71 -56.61
N SER A 271 -3.18 32.71 -56.74
CA SER A 271 -3.87 32.42 -58.00
C SER A 271 -4.75 33.60 -58.46
N HIS A 272 -5.41 34.28 -57.51
CA HIS A 272 -6.18 35.49 -57.80
C HIS A 272 -5.27 36.66 -58.22
N GLU A 273 -4.18 36.87 -57.49
CA GLU A 273 -3.20 37.92 -57.77
C GLU A 273 -2.50 37.73 -59.12
N PHE A 274 -2.28 36.49 -59.57
CA PHE A 274 -1.75 36.20 -60.91
C PHE A 274 -2.78 36.38 -62.03
N ARG A 275 -4.06 36.08 -61.78
CA ARG A 275 -5.10 36.18 -62.81
C ARG A 275 -5.28 37.61 -63.31
N THR A 276 -5.15 38.62 -62.44
CA THR A 276 -5.31 40.04 -62.79
C THR A 276 -4.29 40.52 -63.84
N PRO A 277 -2.97 40.45 -63.63
CA PRO A 277 -1.96 40.86 -64.62
C PRO A 277 -2.01 39.99 -65.88
N LEU A 278 -2.28 38.68 -65.77
CA LEU A 278 -2.47 37.82 -66.95
C LEU A 278 -3.65 38.28 -67.82
N THR A 279 -4.76 38.68 -67.20
CA THR A 279 -5.92 39.23 -67.92
C THR A 279 -5.57 40.55 -68.61
N VAL A 280 -4.80 41.42 -67.95
CA VAL A 280 -4.33 42.69 -68.52
C VAL A 280 -3.39 42.45 -69.70
N ILE A 281 -2.44 41.52 -69.59
CA ILE A 281 -1.52 41.14 -70.68
C ILE A 281 -2.32 40.61 -71.86
N ASN A 282 -3.23 39.66 -71.63
CA ASN A 282 -3.97 39.01 -72.71
C ASN A 282 -4.92 39.99 -73.42
N SER A 283 -5.61 40.85 -72.67
CA SER A 283 -6.45 41.91 -73.23
C SER A 283 -5.64 42.94 -74.04
N SER A 284 -4.50 43.37 -73.50
CA SER A 284 -3.60 44.34 -74.16
C SER A 284 -2.97 43.75 -75.44
N ALA A 285 -2.55 42.48 -75.39
CA ALA A 285 -2.04 41.75 -76.55
C ALA A 285 -3.11 41.58 -77.63
N GLY A 286 -4.36 41.26 -77.24
CA GLY A 286 -5.50 41.20 -78.16
C GLY A 286 -5.78 42.55 -78.83
N LEU A 287 -5.73 43.66 -78.08
CA LEU A 287 -5.89 45.01 -78.64
C LEU A 287 -4.81 45.34 -79.68
N LEU A 288 -3.55 44.99 -79.42
CA LEU A 288 -2.48 45.16 -80.40
C LEU A 288 -2.71 44.25 -81.61
N MET A 289 -3.06 42.98 -81.41
CA MET A 289 -3.23 42.02 -82.51
C MET A 289 -4.36 42.41 -83.48
N TYR A 290 -5.51 42.86 -82.97
CA TYR A 290 -6.68 43.16 -83.80
C TYR A 290 -6.79 44.63 -84.23
N HIS A 291 -6.17 45.55 -83.51
CA HIS A 291 -6.37 46.99 -83.72
C HIS A 291 -5.08 47.82 -83.87
N ALA A 292 -3.88 47.21 -83.92
CA ALA A 292 -2.60 47.94 -84.04
C ALA A 292 -2.57 48.96 -85.19
N ALA A 293 -3.09 48.62 -86.37
CA ALA A 293 -3.09 49.52 -87.53
C ALA A 293 -4.02 50.74 -87.39
N ARG A 294 -4.94 50.72 -86.43
CA ARG A 294 -5.91 51.79 -86.16
C ARG A 294 -5.55 52.63 -84.92
N LEU A 295 -4.52 52.24 -84.18
CA LEU A 295 -4.05 52.93 -82.98
C LEU A 295 -2.94 53.92 -83.38
N SER A 296 -2.94 55.10 -82.75
CA SER A 296 -1.80 56.03 -82.87
C SER A 296 -0.54 55.41 -82.26
N ASP A 297 0.63 55.88 -82.68
CA ASP A 297 1.92 55.40 -82.13
C ASP A 297 1.99 55.56 -80.61
N LEU A 298 1.52 56.70 -80.10
CA LEU A 298 1.41 56.96 -78.65
C LEU A 298 0.53 55.92 -77.93
N LYS A 299 -0.63 55.54 -78.51
CA LYS A 299 -1.51 54.54 -77.90
C LYS A 299 -0.98 53.12 -78.01
N ARG A 300 -0.23 52.80 -79.07
CA ARG A 300 0.47 51.51 -79.17
C ARG A 300 1.53 51.40 -78.08
N ASP A 301 2.32 52.46 -77.88
CA ASP A 301 3.33 52.50 -76.82
C ASP A 301 2.71 52.35 -75.43
N GLU A 302 1.61 53.05 -75.12
CA GLU A 302 0.87 52.87 -73.86
C GLU A 302 0.42 51.42 -73.61
N VAL A 303 -0.05 50.72 -74.65
CA VAL A 303 -0.50 49.32 -74.54
C VAL A 303 0.69 48.38 -74.35
N TYR A 304 1.82 48.62 -75.03
CA TYR A 304 3.08 47.88 -74.79
C TYR A 304 3.59 48.10 -73.36
N GLN A 305 3.58 49.35 -72.89
CA GLN A 305 3.96 49.71 -71.52
C GLN A 305 3.04 49.08 -70.47
N ARG A 306 1.75 48.88 -70.79
CA ARG A 306 0.81 48.16 -69.92
C ARG A 306 1.19 46.66 -69.80
N ILE A 307 1.55 46.02 -70.91
CA ILE A 307 2.03 44.63 -70.92
C ILE A 307 3.33 44.51 -70.11
N ARG A 308 4.31 45.38 -70.34
CA ARG A 308 5.60 45.36 -69.62
C ARG A 308 5.42 45.50 -68.12
N ARG A 309 4.63 46.48 -67.67
CA ARG A 309 4.32 46.66 -66.24
C ARG A 309 3.63 45.44 -65.62
N SER A 310 2.70 44.81 -66.34
CA SER A 310 2.05 43.58 -65.84
C SER A 310 3.01 42.37 -65.78
N ILE A 311 3.96 42.24 -66.72
CA ILE A 311 5.01 41.21 -66.66
C ILE A 311 5.96 41.47 -65.48
N PHE A 312 6.34 42.73 -65.26
CA PHE A 312 7.18 43.13 -64.12
C PHE A 312 6.49 42.78 -62.79
N TYR A 313 5.22 43.18 -62.62
CA TYR A 313 4.43 42.85 -61.44
C TYR A 313 4.32 41.33 -61.20
N LEU A 314 4.12 40.53 -62.26
CA LEU A 314 4.08 39.06 -62.15
C LEU A 314 5.43 38.47 -61.69
N THR A 315 6.53 39.04 -62.18
CA THR A 315 7.90 38.62 -61.85
C THR A 315 8.24 38.95 -60.40
N ASP A 316 7.87 40.15 -59.95
CA ASP A 316 8.03 40.60 -58.56
C ASP A 316 7.24 39.70 -57.59
N LEU A 317 5.97 39.41 -57.94
CA LEU A 317 5.14 38.52 -57.13
C LEU A 317 5.69 37.09 -57.05
N LEU A 318 6.28 36.57 -58.14
CA LEU A 318 6.98 35.29 -58.12
C LEU A 318 8.23 35.33 -57.23
N GLN A 319 8.98 36.43 -57.27
CA GLN A 319 10.17 36.62 -56.45
C GLN A 319 9.80 36.63 -54.96
N ASP A 320 8.70 37.28 -54.59
CA ASP A 320 8.17 37.32 -53.23
C ASP A 320 7.81 35.91 -52.71
N ILE A 321 7.20 35.07 -53.54
CA ILE A 321 6.86 33.69 -53.18
C ILE A 321 8.12 32.86 -52.91
N VAL A 322 9.15 33.00 -53.76
CA VAL A 322 10.44 32.32 -53.58
C VAL A 322 11.12 32.77 -52.29
N TRP A 323 11.05 34.06 -51.94
CA TRP A 323 11.55 34.59 -50.67
C TRP A 323 10.84 34.00 -49.45
N VAL A 324 9.52 33.83 -49.51
CA VAL A 324 8.74 33.20 -48.43
C VAL A 324 9.09 31.71 -48.27
N ASP A 325 9.34 30.99 -49.36
CA ASP A 325 9.70 29.56 -49.32
C ASP A 325 11.14 29.32 -48.81
N THR A 326 12.09 30.15 -49.26
CA THR A 326 13.50 30.07 -48.85
C THR A 326 13.73 30.49 -47.40
N SER A 327 12.96 31.48 -46.90
CA SER A 327 13.01 31.88 -45.49
C SER A 327 12.45 30.84 -44.53
N ASN A 328 11.50 30.00 -44.97
CA ASN A 328 10.94 28.92 -44.15
C ASN A 328 11.76 27.62 -44.16
N SER A 329 12.60 27.39 -45.17
CA SER A 329 13.32 26.12 -45.38
C SER A 329 14.81 26.14 -44.99
N SER A 330 15.37 27.32 -44.68
CA SER A 330 16.80 27.46 -44.36
C SER A 330 17.07 28.48 -43.26
N GLU A 331 18.06 28.22 -42.40
CA GLU A 331 18.66 29.27 -41.55
C GLU A 331 19.18 30.38 -42.46
N ILE A 332 18.55 31.55 -42.43
CA ILE A 332 19.00 32.74 -43.15
C ILE A 332 20.41 33.07 -42.65
N LYS A 333 21.44 32.68 -43.41
CA LYS A 333 22.83 33.01 -43.10
C LYS A 333 23.04 34.50 -43.31
N MET A 334 22.82 35.29 -42.26
CA MET A 334 23.06 36.74 -42.28
C MET A 334 24.55 37.02 -42.43
N HIS A 335 24.89 37.80 -43.46
CA HIS A 335 26.24 38.32 -43.68
C HIS A 335 26.20 39.84 -43.43
N PRO A 336 26.36 40.29 -42.18
CA PRO A 336 26.32 41.72 -41.86
C PRO A 336 27.54 42.42 -42.48
N ILE A 337 27.29 43.53 -43.17
CA ILE A 337 28.31 44.35 -43.81
C ILE A 337 28.21 45.76 -43.24
N HIS A 338 29.34 46.36 -42.87
CA HIS A 338 29.36 47.77 -42.48
C HIS A 338 29.21 48.65 -43.72
N ILE A 339 28.08 49.33 -43.83
CA ILE A 339 27.78 50.30 -44.87
C ILE A 339 27.55 51.67 -44.21
N ALA A 340 28.18 52.71 -44.73
CA ALA A 340 27.96 54.08 -44.26
C ALA A 340 26.51 54.51 -44.58
N PHE A 341 25.76 54.95 -43.57
CA PHE A 341 24.34 55.28 -43.70
C PHE A 341 24.07 56.28 -44.84
N ASN A 342 24.90 57.33 -44.95
CA ASN A 342 24.77 58.32 -46.01
C ASN A 342 24.96 57.72 -47.42
N ALA A 343 25.86 56.74 -47.56
CA ALA A 343 26.07 56.05 -48.83
C ALA A 343 24.91 55.11 -49.18
N LEU A 344 24.30 54.46 -48.19
CA LEU A 344 23.09 53.67 -48.37
C LEU A 344 21.92 54.55 -48.82
N CYS A 345 21.70 55.68 -48.13
CA CYS A 345 20.64 56.62 -48.48
C CYS A 345 20.83 57.22 -49.88
N ALA A 346 22.07 57.60 -50.24
CA ALA A 346 22.37 58.09 -51.58
C ALA A 346 22.14 57.01 -52.65
N SER A 347 22.58 55.78 -52.40
CA SER A 347 22.36 54.65 -53.31
C SER A 347 20.88 54.31 -53.48
N LEU A 348 20.09 54.36 -52.41
CA LEU A 348 18.64 54.11 -52.47
C LEU A 348 17.91 55.25 -53.18
N ALA A 349 18.26 56.50 -52.87
CA ALA A 349 17.67 57.68 -53.52
C ALA A 349 17.92 57.67 -55.02
N ASP A 350 19.15 57.34 -55.44
CA ASP A 350 19.52 57.24 -56.85
C ASP A 350 18.80 56.07 -57.55
N LYS A 351 18.69 54.91 -56.89
CA LYS A 351 17.96 53.75 -57.43
C LYS A 351 16.46 54.03 -57.60
N LEU A 352 15.83 54.68 -56.61
CA LEU A 352 14.43 55.11 -56.66
C LEU A 352 14.21 56.18 -57.74
N HIS A 353 15.13 57.14 -57.87
CA HIS A 353 15.02 58.21 -58.87
C HIS A 353 15.06 57.66 -60.30
N ARG A 354 15.91 56.65 -60.55
CA ARG A 354 15.99 55.95 -61.84
C ARG A 354 14.75 55.13 -62.18
N GLU A 355 14.10 54.53 -61.18
CA GLU A 355 12.81 53.84 -61.38
C GLU A 355 11.64 54.80 -61.62
N THR A 356 11.70 56.03 -61.09
CA THR A 356 10.65 57.06 -61.30
C THR A 356 10.79 57.83 -62.61
N ASP A 357 12.00 58.05 -63.13
CA ASP A 357 12.24 58.83 -64.36
C ASP A 357 12.18 58.01 -65.65
N HIS A 358 12.23 56.67 -65.54
CA HIS A 358 11.97 55.75 -66.65
C HIS A 358 11.00 54.66 -66.20
N PRO A 359 9.69 54.78 -66.50
CA PRO A 359 8.81 53.63 -66.39
C PRO A 359 9.28 52.62 -67.45
N ALA A 360 10.02 51.61 -66.99
CA ALA A 360 10.35 50.45 -67.79
C ALA A 360 9.08 49.64 -68.08
#